data_AF-A0A6I4VAH5-F1
#
_entry.id   AF-A0A6I4VAH5-F1
#
_cell.length_a   1.000
_cell.length_b   1.000
_cell.length_c   1.000
_cell.angle_alpha   90.00
_cell.angle_beta   90.00
_cell.angle_gamma   90.00
#
_symmetry.space_group_name_H-M   'P 1'
#
loop_
_entity.id
_entity.type
_entity.pdbx_description
1 polymer ?
#
loop_
_entity_poly.entity_id
_entity_poly.type
_entity_poly.pdbx_seq_one_letter_code
_entity_poly.pdbx_strand_id
1 'polypeptide(L)'
;MIRIMTHTDPIHVLLYLIVLLLSIAGIFFSIGAYFAGAIEVIIYAGAIMVLFVFVVMMLNLDRIKQQEQKWLKPSLWLGPSIISLLLLIVMIYAINGFKNESINITVIDGKAIGISLFSFYILAVELISMLLLAGLVVAFHIGRENLNKKIFSKNIKNNQVSNNLE
;
A
#
# COMPACT_ATOMS: atom_id res chain seq x y z
N MET A 1 0.72 17.00 -14.40
CA MET A 1 -0.29 15.93 -14.59
C MET A 1 -0.24 15.32 -16.00
N ILE A 2 -0.20 16.10 -17.11
CA ILE A 2 -0.19 15.57 -18.49
C ILE A 2 1.14 14.94 -18.96
N ARG A 3 2.30 15.41 -18.48
CA ARG A 3 3.62 14.90 -18.93
C ARG A 3 3.99 13.50 -18.39
N ILE A 4 3.20 12.98 -17.45
CA ILE A 4 3.50 11.74 -16.71
C ILE A 4 2.77 10.55 -17.35
N MET A 5 1.75 10.80 -18.16
CA MET A 5 1.00 9.77 -18.89
C MET A 5 1.74 9.21 -20.12
N THR A 6 2.92 9.76 -20.45
CA THR A 6 3.68 9.37 -21.65
C THR A 6 4.84 8.41 -21.35
N HIS A 7 5.36 8.40 -20.12
CA HIS A 7 6.34 7.40 -19.65
C HIS A 7 5.92 6.88 -18.28
N THR A 8 5.23 5.73 -18.28
CA THR A 8 4.76 5.02 -17.09
C THR A 8 5.90 4.26 -16.42
N ASP A 9 6.91 4.96 -15.92
CA ASP A 9 7.92 4.32 -15.08
C ASP A 9 7.30 4.07 -13.71
N PRO A 10 7.12 2.79 -13.31
CA PRO A 10 6.32 2.45 -12.13
C PRO A 10 6.92 3.03 -10.84
N ILE A 11 8.22 3.29 -10.83
CA ILE A 11 8.94 3.97 -9.74
C ILE A 11 8.40 5.39 -9.52
N HIS A 12 8.14 6.14 -10.60
CA HIS A 12 7.65 7.52 -10.47
C HIS A 12 6.27 7.56 -9.81
N VAL A 13 5.37 6.67 -10.23
CA VAL A 13 4.02 6.55 -9.63
C VAL A 13 4.11 6.26 -8.13
N LEU A 14 5.05 5.39 -7.75
CA LEU A 14 5.26 5.01 -6.36
C LEU A 14 5.86 6.12 -5.49
N LEU A 15 6.78 6.90 -6.04
CA LEU A 15 7.30 8.08 -5.34
C LEU A 15 6.19 9.11 -5.07
N TYR A 16 5.29 9.35 -6.03
CA TYR A 16 4.12 10.21 -5.80
C TYR A 16 3.20 9.66 -4.71
N LEU A 17 3.05 8.33 -4.60
CA LEU A 17 2.26 7.70 -3.54
C LEU A 17 2.89 7.90 -2.16
N ILE A 18 4.21 7.77 -2.03
CA ILE A 18 4.91 8.02 -0.76
C ILE A 18 4.72 9.48 -0.31
N VAL A 19 4.84 10.44 -1.25
CA VAL A 19 4.60 11.86 -0.95
C VAL A 19 3.15 12.10 -0.51
N LEU A 20 2.18 11.42 -1.13
CA LEU A 20 0.77 11.51 -0.72
C LEU A 20 0.56 11.02 0.72
N LEU A 21 1.11 9.86 1.08
CA LEU A 21 1.00 9.33 2.45
C LEU A 21 1.67 10.25 3.48
N LEU A 22 2.83 10.83 3.14
CA LEU A 22 3.48 11.81 4.00
C LEU A 22 2.64 13.08 4.17
N SER A 23 1.95 13.52 3.11
CA SER A 23 1.01 14.64 3.20
C SER A 23 -0.20 14.32 4.10
N ILE A 24 -0.72 13.09 4.03
CA ILE A 24 -1.81 12.63 4.91
C ILE A 24 -1.34 12.58 6.37
N ALA A 25 -0.13 12.06 6.62
CA ALA A 25 0.46 12.09 7.96
C ALA A 25 0.59 13.52 8.49
N GLY A 26 1.00 14.47 7.64
CA GLY A 26 1.02 15.91 7.97
C GLY A 26 -0.35 16.44 8.42
N ILE A 27 -1.42 16.05 7.73
CA ILE A 27 -2.80 16.42 8.12
C ILE A 27 -3.14 15.84 9.50
N PHE A 28 -2.79 14.59 9.79
CA PHE A 28 -2.98 13.99 11.12
C PHE A 28 -2.21 14.71 12.23
N PHE A 29 -0.98 15.17 11.94
CA PHE A 29 -0.24 16.02 12.88
C PHE A 29 -0.94 17.38 13.09
N SER A 30 -1.51 17.99 12.04
CA SER A 30 -2.22 19.27 12.15
C SER A 30 -3.51 19.20 12.98
N ILE A 31 -4.24 18.07 12.94
CA ILE A 31 -5.48 17.88 13.72
C ILE A 31 -5.26 17.32 15.13
N GLY A 32 -4.01 17.20 15.60
CA GLY A 32 -3.69 16.71 16.95
C GLY A 32 -3.76 15.20 17.14
N ALA A 33 -3.79 14.42 16.04
CA ALA A 33 -3.83 12.95 16.04
C ALA A 33 -2.43 12.35 15.85
N TYR A 34 -1.52 12.63 16.80
CA TYR A 34 -0.10 12.28 16.66
C TYR A 34 0.18 10.78 16.56
N PHE A 35 -0.57 9.95 17.27
CA PHE A 35 -0.42 8.49 17.21
C PHE A 35 -0.76 7.93 15.82
N ALA A 36 -1.87 8.39 15.23
CA ALA A 36 -2.29 7.97 13.89
C ALA A 36 -1.29 8.43 12.83
N GLY A 37 -0.83 9.69 12.91
CA GLY A 37 0.21 10.22 12.02
C GLY A 37 1.53 9.46 12.12
N ALA A 38 1.94 9.07 13.33
CA ALA A 38 3.15 8.27 13.52
C ALA A 38 3.03 6.86 12.91
N ILE A 39 1.90 6.18 13.11
CA ILE A 39 1.64 4.87 12.49
C ILE A 39 1.59 4.95 10.97
N GLU A 40 0.99 6.02 10.42
CA GLU A 40 0.94 6.27 8.98
C GLU A 40 2.36 6.30 8.37
N VAL A 41 3.26 7.04 9.02
CA VAL A 41 4.65 7.16 8.56
C VAL A 41 5.40 5.83 8.72
N ILE A 42 5.31 5.16 9.88
CA ILE A 42 6.10 3.97 10.17
C ILE A 42 5.63 2.76 9.36
N ILE A 43 4.32 2.50 9.34
CA ILE A 43 3.76 1.27 8.75
C ILE A 43 3.52 1.46 7.25
N TYR A 44 2.80 2.50 6.86
CA TYR A 44 2.39 2.66 5.46
C TYR A 44 3.54 3.20 4.61
N ALA A 45 4.03 4.40 4.91
CA ALA A 45 5.11 5.01 4.15
C ALA A 45 6.46 4.28 4.34
N GLY A 46 6.71 3.78 5.55
CA GLY A 46 7.95 3.08 5.91
C GLY A 46 7.97 1.62 5.45
N ALA A 47 7.20 0.75 6.10
CA ALA A 47 7.32 -0.69 5.86
C ALA A 47 6.66 -1.15 4.55
N ILE A 48 5.39 -0.81 4.35
CA ILE A 48 4.59 -1.34 3.23
C ILE A 48 5.07 -0.75 1.90
N MET A 49 5.25 0.57 1.82
CA MET A 49 5.67 1.20 0.56
C MET A 49 7.09 0.81 0.16
N VAL A 50 8.03 0.70 1.10
CA VAL A 50 9.40 0.24 0.76
C VAL A 50 9.40 -1.20 0.25
N LEU A 51 8.61 -2.09 0.88
CA LEU A 51 8.43 -3.46 0.37
C LEU A 51 7.84 -3.44 -1.05
N PHE A 52 6.86 -2.59 -1.30
CA PHE A 52 6.22 -2.48 -2.61
C PHE A 52 7.16 -1.90 -3.68
N VAL A 53 7.95 -0.88 -3.35
CA VAL A 53 9.00 -0.33 -4.25
C VAL A 53 9.99 -1.43 -4.64
N PHE A 54 10.43 -2.22 -3.67
CA PHE A 54 11.33 -3.35 -3.93
C PHE A 54 10.70 -4.38 -4.87
N VAL A 55 9.46 -4.79 -4.59
CA VAL A 55 8.72 -5.75 -5.41
C VAL A 55 8.51 -5.24 -6.84
N VAL A 56 8.07 -3.99 -6.99
CA VAL A 56 7.84 -3.35 -8.30
C VAL A 56 9.14 -3.18 -9.09
N MET A 57 10.26 -2.91 -8.43
CA MET A 57 11.55 -2.83 -9.11
C MET A 57 12.04 -4.21 -9.58
N MET A 58 11.79 -5.26 -8.79
CA MET A 58 12.14 -6.64 -9.15
C MET A 58 11.21 -7.18 -10.26
N LEU A 59 9.93 -6.80 -10.23
CA LEU A 59 8.96 -7.12 -11.27
C LEU A 59 9.15 -6.14 -12.43
N ASN A 60 10.00 -6.48 -13.38
CA ASN A 60 10.19 -5.66 -14.57
C ASN A 60 8.88 -5.54 -15.38
N LEU A 61 8.13 -4.47 -15.11
CA LEU A 61 6.79 -4.16 -15.66
C LEU A 61 6.84 -3.64 -17.10
N ASP A 62 8.02 -3.56 -17.73
CA ASP A 62 8.18 -3.07 -19.10
C ASP A 62 7.40 -3.89 -20.15
N ARG A 63 7.06 -5.15 -19.85
CA ARG A 63 6.41 -6.05 -20.82
C ARG A 63 4.89 -5.88 -20.93
N ILE A 64 4.24 -5.10 -20.05
CA ILE A 64 2.77 -4.95 -20.04
C ILE A 64 2.33 -3.71 -20.86
N LYS A 65 3.23 -2.76 -21.14
CA LYS A 65 2.90 -1.49 -21.82
C LYS A 65 2.48 -1.62 -23.29
N GLN A 66 2.84 -2.70 -23.99
CA GLN A 66 2.57 -2.81 -25.45
C GLN A 66 1.19 -3.40 -25.80
N GLN A 67 0.53 -4.11 -24.88
CA GLN A 67 -0.76 -4.76 -25.18
C GLN A 67 -1.97 -3.87 -24.87
N GLU A 68 -1.86 -2.91 -23.93
CA GLU A 68 -3.01 -2.14 -23.42
C GLU A 68 -3.29 -0.81 -24.13
N GLN A 69 -2.38 -0.29 -24.97
CA GLN A 69 -2.63 0.95 -25.72
C GLN A 69 -3.78 0.84 -26.74
N LYS A 70 -4.28 -0.37 -27.04
CA LYS A 70 -5.40 -0.58 -27.95
C LYS A 70 -6.79 -0.57 -27.28
N TRP A 71 -6.89 -0.68 -25.96
CA TRP A 71 -8.19 -0.84 -25.27
C TRP A 71 -8.62 0.36 -24.42
N LEU A 72 -7.70 1.24 -24.04
CA LEU A 72 -8.02 2.48 -23.34
C LEU A 72 -8.42 3.57 -24.35
N LYS A 73 -9.66 3.50 -24.85
CA LYS A 73 -10.26 4.65 -25.55
C LYS A 73 -10.33 5.82 -24.54
N PRO A 74 -9.60 6.93 -24.76
CA PRO A 74 -9.57 8.06 -23.83
C PRO A 74 -10.95 8.73 -23.64
N SER A 75 -11.92 8.41 -24.49
CA SER A 75 -13.31 8.89 -24.38
C SER A 75 -14.09 8.31 -23.20
N LEU A 76 -13.68 7.18 -22.60
CA LEU A 76 -14.39 6.59 -21.46
C LEU A 76 -13.97 7.21 -20.11
N TRP A 77 -12.89 8.01 -20.08
CA TRP A 77 -12.38 8.64 -18.88
C TRP A 77 -13.07 9.98 -18.55
N LEU A 78 -13.93 10.48 -19.44
CA LEU A 78 -14.76 11.67 -19.18
C LEU A 78 -15.81 11.44 -18.09
N GLY A 79 -16.39 10.23 -18.02
CA GLY A 79 -17.40 9.88 -17.02
C GLY A 79 -16.90 9.99 -15.57
N PRO A 80 -15.80 9.30 -15.21
CA PRO A 80 -15.19 9.40 -13.88
C PRO A 80 -14.76 10.82 -13.53
N SER A 81 -14.25 11.57 -14.51
CA SER A 81 -13.79 12.95 -14.30
C SER A 81 -14.94 13.88 -13.92
N ILE A 82 -16.09 13.77 -14.58
CA ILE A 82 -17.30 14.55 -14.26
C ILE A 82 -17.83 14.20 -12.87
N ILE A 83 -17.88 12.91 -12.53
CA ILE A 83 -18.27 12.46 -11.19
C ILE A 83 -17.32 12.99 -10.11
N SER A 84 -16.00 12.94 -10.36
CA SER A 84 -15.00 13.43 -9.41
C SER A 84 -15.10 14.95 -9.22
N LEU A 85 -15.37 15.71 -10.29
CA LEU A 85 -15.56 17.16 -10.22
C LEU A 85 -16.85 17.52 -9.46
N LEU A 86 -17.94 16.80 -9.72
CA LEU A 86 -19.21 16.99 -9.02
C LEU A 86 -19.05 16.71 -7.52
N LEU A 87 -18.35 15.63 -7.16
CA LEU A 87 -18.07 15.29 -5.75
C LEU A 87 -17.20 16.35 -5.07
N LEU A 88 -16.21 16.92 -5.78
CA LEU A 88 -15.39 18.02 -5.28
C LEU A 88 -16.23 19.28 -5.01
N ILE A 89 -17.15 19.63 -5.91
CA ILE A 89 -18.07 20.76 -5.72
C ILE A 89 -18.95 20.54 -4.49
N VAL A 90 -19.55 19.35 -4.35
CA VAL A 90 -20.38 19.00 -3.18
C VAL A 90 -19.57 19.10 -1.88
N MET A 91 -18.32 18.64 -1.88
CA MET A 91 -17.45 18.71 -0.71
C MET A 91 -17.16 20.17 -0.30
N ILE A 92 -16.88 21.05 -1.27
CA ILE A 92 -16.66 22.49 -1.03
C ILE A 92 -17.93 23.14 -0.46
N TYR A 93 -19.10 22.83 -1.02
CA TYR A 93 -20.37 23.33 -0.50
C TYR A 93 -20.66 22.83 0.92
N ALA A 94 -20.37 21.56 1.21
CA ALA A 94 -20.52 21.00 2.55
C ALA A 94 -19.61 21.74 3.54
N ILE A 95 -18.33 21.91 3.22
CA ILE A 95 -17.35 22.61 4.07
C ILE A 95 -17.78 24.06 4.33
N ASN A 96 -18.25 24.78 3.31
CA ASN A 96 -18.74 26.14 3.48
C ASN A 96 -20.07 26.21 4.27
N GLY A 97 -20.87 25.13 4.25
CA GLY A 97 -22.10 24.99 5.03
C GLY A 97 -21.84 24.76 6.53
N PHE A 98 -20.69 24.19 6.89
CA PHE A 98 -20.21 24.10 8.27
C PHE A 98 -19.67 25.47 8.72
N LYS A 99 -20.61 26.34 9.09
CA LYS A 99 -20.35 27.71 9.55
C LYS A 99 -19.64 27.68 10.91
N ASN A 100 -18.33 27.94 10.90
CA ASN A 100 -17.49 28.38 12.03
C ASN A 100 -17.84 27.83 13.43
N GLU A 101 -18.07 26.53 13.57
CA GLU A 101 -17.84 25.93 14.89
C GLU A 101 -16.33 25.94 15.11
N SER A 102 -15.90 26.60 16.18
CA SER A 102 -14.51 26.62 16.60
C SER A 102 -14.02 25.17 16.68
N ILE A 103 -13.13 24.78 15.77
CA ILE A 103 -12.49 23.47 15.77
C ILE A 103 -11.62 23.43 17.02
N ASN A 104 -12.15 22.84 18.10
CA ASN A 104 -11.38 22.55 19.29
C ASN A 104 -10.45 21.38 18.95
N ILE A 105 -9.22 21.70 18.56
CA ILE A 105 -8.17 20.71 18.35
C ILE A 105 -7.78 20.15 19.72
N THR A 106 -8.45 19.09 20.14
CA THR A 106 -8.05 18.33 21.32
C THR A 106 -6.92 17.39 20.91
N VAL A 107 -5.74 17.60 21.45
CA VAL A 107 -4.62 16.68 21.26
C VAL A 107 -4.98 15.33 21.87
N ILE A 108 -4.99 14.30 21.03
CA ILE A 108 -5.28 12.94 21.48
C ILE A 108 -3.97 12.29 21.90
N ASP A 109 -3.83 12.01 23.18
CA ASP A 109 -2.66 11.32 23.72
C ASP A 109 -2.63 9.84 23.29
N GLY A 110 -1.45 9.35 22.91
CA GLY A 110 -1.24 7.95 22.53
C GLY A 110 -1.60 6.97 23.66
N LYS A 111 -1.43 7.40 24.92
CA LYS A 111 -1.83 6.62 26.09
C LYS A 111 -3.34 6.34 26.11
N ALA A 112 -4.16 7.33 25.80
CA ALA A 112 -5.62 7.19 25.78
C ALA A 112 -6.06 6.17 24.73
N ILE A 113 -5.40 6.19 23.56
CA ILE A 113 -5.65 5.23 22.48
C ILE A 113 -5.29 3.82 22.94
N GLY A 114 -4.14 3.64 23.59
CA GLY A 114 -3.71 2.35 24.15
C GLY A 114 -4.71 1.79 25.18
N ILE A 115 -5.16 2.61 26.13
CA ILE A 115 -6.15 2.18 27.14
C ILE A 115 -7.45 1.74 26.47
N SER A 116 -7.91 2.50 25.47
CA SER A 116 -9.12 2.16 24.72
C SER A 116 -8.95 0.84 23.96
N LEU A 117 -7.81 0.66 23.28
CA LEU A 117 -7.47 -0.56 22.53
C LEU A 117 -7.52 -1.81 23.41
N PHE A 118 -6.92 -1.74 24.60
CA PHE A 118 -6.80 -2.88 25.50
C PHE A 118 -7.99 -3.06 26.46
N SER A 119 -8.87 -2.06 26.60
CA SER A 119 -10.08 -2.19 27.44
C SER A 119 -11.31 -2.54 26.62
N PHE A 120 -11.69 -1.68 25.68
CA PHE A 120 -12.94 -1.84 24.93
C PHE A 120 -12.73 -2.64 23.64
N TYR A 121 -11.55 -2.53 23.01
CA TYR A 121 -11.25 -3.17 21.72
C TYR A 121 -10.33 -4.38 21.81
N ILE A 122 -10.28 -5.05 22.97
CA ILE A 122 -9.40 -6.22 23.20
C ILE A 122 -9.58 -7.31 22.13
N LEU A 123 -10.83 -7.58 21.73
CA LEU A 123 -11.16 -8.57 20.70
C LEU A 123 -10.61 -8.18 19.32
N ALA A 124 -10.61 -6.89 18.99
CA ALA A 124 -10.06 -6.43 17.72
C ALA A 124 -8.53 -6.61 17.69
N VAL A 125 -7.85 -6.31 18.80
CA VAL A 125 -6.40 -6.52 18.93
C VAL A 125 -6.05 -8.00 18.83
N GLU A 126 -6.83 -8.87 19.46
CA GLU A 126 -6.65 -10.31 19.38
C GLU A 126 -6.78 -10.81 17.93
N LEU A 127 -7.82 -10.39 17.20
CA LEU A 127 -8.02 -10.76 15.79
C LEU A 127 -6.88 -10.26 14.89
N ILE A 128 -6.40 -9.03 15.10
CA ILE A 128 -5.26 -8.48 14.36
C ILE A 128 -4.00 -9.29 14.65
N SER A 129 -3.78 -9.71 15.89
CA SER A 129 -2.62 -10.54 16.25
C SER A 129 -2.65 -11.90 15.55
N MET A 130 -3.83 -12.54 15.49
CA MET A 130 -4.01 -13.79 14.75
C MET A 130 -3.81 -13.59 13.24
N LEU A 131 -4.28 -12.45 12.70
CA LEU A 131 -4.10 -12.10 11.30
C LEU A 131 -2.62 -11.87 10.95
N LEU A 132 -1.87 -11.17 11.79
CA LEU A 132 -0.43 -10.97 11.62
C LEU A 132 0.34 -12.29 11.72
N LEU A 133 -0.03 -13.16 12.67
CA LEU A 133 0.57 -14.48 12.80
C LEU A 133 0.30 -15.33 11.54
N ALA A 134 -0.95 -15.34 11.06
CA ALA A 134 -1.31 -16.04 9.83
C ALA A 134 -0.53 -15.50 8.63
N GLY A 135 -0.42 -14.17 8.48
CA GLY A 135 0.37 -13.53 7.43
C GLY A 135 1.85 -13.92 7.48
N LEU A 136 2.44 -13.98 8.68
CA LEU A 136 3.82 -14.43 8.87
C LEU A 136 4.00 -15.91 8.48
N VAL A 137 3.09 -16.78 8.88
CA VAL A 137 3.12 -18.22 8.50
C VAL A 137 3.00 -18.39 6.99
N VAL A 138 2.12 -17.64 6.34
CA VAL A 138 1.94 -17.65 4.87
C VAL A 138 3.22 -17.19 4.17
N ALA A 139 3.81 -16.07 4.62
CA ALA A 139 5.06 -15.57 4.05
C ALA A 139 6.21 -16.58 4.22
N PHE A 140 6.32 -17.22 5.39
CA PHE A 140 7.33 -18.25 5.65
C PHE A 140 7.13 -19.50 4.78
N HIS A 141 5.89 -19.98 4.64
CA HIS A 141 5.59 -21.16 3.84
C HIS A 141 5.96 -20.96 2.36
N ILE A 142 5.53 -19.83 1.78
CA ILE A 142 5.83 -19.47 0.38
C ILE A 142 7.34 -19.25 0.18
N GLY A 143 8.01 -18.59 1.14
CA GLY A 143 9.46 -18.39 1.09
C GLY A 143 10.24 -19.71 1.09
N ARG A 144 9.77 -20.72 1.81
CA ARG A 144 10.46 -22.01 1.97
C ARG A 144 10.29 -22.95 0.76
N GLU A 145 9.14 -22.93 0.09
CA GLU A 145 8.86 -23.85 -1.03
C GLU A 145 9.87 -23.70 -2.18
N ASN A 146 10.31 -22.47 -2.45
CA ASN A 146 11.29 -22.17 -3.50
C ASN A 146 12.67 -22.78 -3.24
N LEU A 147 13.06 -22.97 -1.97
CA LEU A 147 14.32 -23.62 -1.62
C LEU A 147 14.28 -25.13 -1.89
N ASN A 148 13.15 -25.77 -1.57
CA ASN A 148 13.01 -27.23 -1.67
C ASN A 148 12.94 -27.68 -3.15
N LYS A 149 12.26 -26.92 -4.00
CA LYS A 149 12.18 -27.19 -5.45
C LYS A 149 13.55 -27.12 -6.14
N LYS A 150 14.42 -26.21 -5.69
CA LYS A 150 15.79 -26.05 -6.22
C LYS A 150 16.69 -27.24 -5.87
N ILE A 151 16.54 -27.83 -4.68
CA ILE A 151 17.31 -29.00 -4.23
C ILE A 151 16.89 -30.26 -5.01
N PHE A 152 15.57 -30.46 -5.21
CA PHE A 152 15.05 -31.62 -5.95
C PHE A 152 15.48 -31.61 -7.43
N SER A 153 15.42 -30.44 -8.08
CA SER A 153 15.90 -30.26 -9.45
C SER A 153 17.41 -30.54 -9.58
N LYS A 154 18.22 -30.12 -8.60
CA LYS A 154 19.67 -30.37 -8.58
C LYS A 154 20.01 -31.86 -8.41
N ASN A 155 19.29 -32.59 -7.55
CA ASN A 155 19.52 -34.03 -7.36
C ASN A 155 19.16 -34.86 -8.59
N ILE A 156 18.06 -34.53 -9.29
CA ILE A 156 17.70 -35.23 -10.53
C ILE A 156 18.76 -34.98 -11.62
N LYS A 157 19.26 -33.74 -11.73
CA LYS A 157 20.29 -33.40 -12.72
C LYS A 157 21.62 -34.12 -12.43
N ASN A 158 22.00 -34.26 -11.17
CA ASN A 158 23.21 -35.00 -10.80
C ASN A 158 23.09 -36.50 -11.10
N ASN A 159 21.95 -37.14 -10.78
CA ASN A 159 21.75 -38.58 -11.05
C ASN A 159 21.74 -38.91 -12.55
N GLN A 160 21.24 -38.00 -13.40
CA GLN A 160 21.28 -38.15 -14.85
C GLN A 160 22.70 -38.05 -15.42
N VAL A 161 23.58 -37.23 -14.82
CA VAL A 161 24.99 -37.12 -15.25
C VAL A 161 25.79 -38.35 -14.82
N SER A 162 25.48 -38.93 -13.66
CA SER A 162 26.12 -40.17 -13.18
C SER A 162 25.82 -41.36 -14.10
N ASN A 163 24.55 -41.52 -14.51
CA ASN A 163 24.12 -42.66 -15.33
C ASN A 163 24.55 -42.59 -16.81
N ASN A 164 25.06 -41.44 -17.28
CA ASN A 164 25.54 -41.27 -18.67
C ASN A 164 27.06 -41.44 -18.79
N LEU A 165 27.75 -41.74 -17.69
CA LEU A 165 29.21 -41.95 -17.64
C LEU A 165 29.59 -43.42 -17.36
N GLU A 166 28.60 -44.30 -17.20
CA GLU A 166 28.71 -45.76 -17.21
C GLU A 166 28.21 -46.31 -18.55
#